data_AF-A0ABC8KV92-F1
#
_entry.id   AF-A0ABC8KV92-F1
#
_cell.length_a   1.000
_cell.length_b   1.000
_cell.length_c   1.000
_cell.angle_alpha   90.00
_cell.angle_beta   90.00
_cell.angle_gamma   90.00
#
_symmetry.space_group_name_H-M   'P 1'
#
loop_
_entity.id
_entity.type
_entity.pdbx_description
1 polymer ?
#
loop_
_entity_poly.entity_id
_entity_poly.type
_entity_poly.pdbx_seq_one_letter_code
_entity_poly.pdbx_strand_id
1 'polypeptide(L)'
;MASLCLSLHQTLKPLAAPRLTPLSLSFPTSTISLLPSPKRLSTLTTRASHTPTPATERVISIASYALPFFNSIQYGRFLFAQYPKLGLLVEPLFPILNLYTSLPYASFVAFFGLYLGVVRNTSFTRYVRFNAMQAVTLDVLLAVPVLLTRILDPGQGSGFGMKVMMWGHTD
;
A
#
# COMPACT_ATOMS: atom_id res chain seq x y z
N MET A 1 -6.82 -11.28 -69.72
CA MET A 1 -5.55 -11.28 -70.47
C MET A 1 -4.60 -10.28 -69.83
N ALA A 2 -3.32 -10.66 -69.68
CA ALA A 2 -2.17 -9.89 -69.17
C ALA A 2 -2.32 -9.36 -67.72
N SER A 3 -1.74 -9.98 -66.69
CA SER A 3 -0.31 -10.15 -66.40
C SER A 3 0.47 -8.85 -66.53
N LEU A 4 0.88 -8.28 -65.40
CA LEU A 4 2.16 -7.60 -65.24
C LEU A 4 2.53 -7.59 -63.74
N CYS A 5 3.47 -8.48 -63.41
CA CYS A 5 4.33 -8.42 -62.24
C CYS A 5 4.97 -7.04 -62.09
N LEU A 6 5.06 -6.54 -60.86
CA LEU A 6 6.21 -5.74 -60.43
C LEU A 6 6.45 -5.95 -58.92
N SER A 7 7.43 -6.80 -58.67
CA SER A 7 8.10 -7.00 -57.40
C SER A 7 8.86 -5.73 -57.01
N LEU A 8 8.55 -5.15 -55.85
CA LEU A 8 9.45 -4.21 -55.19
C LEU A 8 9.93 -4.82 -53.88
N HIS A 9 10.96 -5.63 -54.01
CA HIS A 9 11.74 -6.16 -52.89
C HIS A 9 12.57 -5.01 -52.31
N GLN A 10 12.02 -4.25 -51.36
CA GLN A 10 12.80 -3.27 -50.59
C GLN A 10 13.41 -3.94 -49.37
N THR A 11 14.69 -4.28 -49.50
CA THR A 11 15.55 -4.76 -48.43
C THR A 11 15.82 -3.62 -47.45
N LEU A 12 15.02 -3.50 -46.40
CA LEU A 12 15.32 -2.60 -45.28
C LEU A 12 16.50 -3.20 -44.48
N LYS A 13 17.70 -2.64 -44.71
CA LYS A 13 18.87 -2.81 -43.85
C LYS A 13 18.51 -2.32 -42.44
N PRO A 14 18.64 -3.12 -41.37
CA PRO A 14 18.47 -2.61 -40.03
C PRO A 14 19.66 -1.71 -39.70
N LEU A 15 19.41 -0.39 -39.62
CA LEU A 15 20.38 0.57 -39.11
C LEU A 15 20.56 0.29 -37.61
N ALA A 16 21.79 -0.04 -37.20
CA ALA A 16 22.13 -0.31 -35.81
C ALA A 16 21.74 0.88 -34.92
N ALA A 17 20.89 0.63 -33.92
CA ALA A 17 20.47 1.64 -32.96
C ALA A 17 21.69 2.10 -32.12
N PRO A 18 21.84 3.41 -31.86
CA PRO A 18 22.90 3.91 -31.01
C PRO A 18 22.69 3.44 -29.57
N ARG A 19 23.74 2.88 -28.98
CA ARG A 19 23.77 2.37 -27.61
C ARG A 19 23.72 3.56 -26.65
N LEU A 20 22.57 3.79 -26.01
CA LEU A 20 22.45 4.78 -24.94
C LEU A 20 23.34 4.35 -23.77
N THR A 21 24.37 5.14 -23.49
CA THR A 21 25.21 5.01 -22.31
C THR A 21 24.40 5.43 -21.08
N PRO A 22 24.25 4.59 -20.03
CA PRO A 22 23.59 5.04 -18.82
C PRO A 22 24.45 6.11 -18.14
N LEU A 23 23.84 7.26 -17.85
CA LEU A 23 24.42 8.30 -17.00
C LEU A 23 24.77 7.70 -15.64
N SER A 24 26.06 7.71 -15.30
CA SER A 24 26.58 7.29 -14.00
C SER A 24 26.23 8.33 -12.94
N LEU A 25 25.24 8.04 -12.11
CA LEU A 25 24.98 8.80 -10.88
C LEU A 25 26.05 8.45 -9.84
N SER A 26 27.05 9.31 -9.69
CA SER A 26 28.07 9.20 -8.65
C SER A 26 27.51 9.70 -7.31
N PHE A 27 27.26 8.78 -6.38
CA PHE A 27 26.95 9.13 -5.00
C PHE A 27 28.26 9.34 -4.20
N PRO A 28 28.42 10.42 -3.43
CA PRO A 28 29.60 10.62 -2.60
C PRO A 28 29.65 9.55 -1.51
N THR A 29 30.70 8.72 -1.56
CA THR A 29 30.98 7.68 -0.58
C THR A 29 31.63 8.32 0.64
N SER A 30 30.90 8.43 1.75
CA SER A 30 31.48 8.78 3.05
C SER A 30 32.38 7.62 3.51
N THR A 31 33.69 7.83 3.48
CA THR A 31 34.68 6.86 3.96
C THR A 31 34.66 6.77 5.48
N ILE A 32 33.90 5.82 6.01
CA ILE A 32 34.07 5.36 7.40
C ILE A 32 35.05 4.18 7.36
N SER A 33 36.24 4.36 7.91
CA SER A 33 37.27 3.32 8.04
C SER A 33 36.90 2.33 9.14
N LEU A 34 36.08 1.33 8.80
CA LEU A 34 35.88 0.15 9.63
C LEU A 34 36.84 -0.97 9.19
N LEU A 35 37.74 -1.33 10.09
CA LEU A 35 38.65 -2.47 9.96
C LEU A 35 37.82 -3.76 9.69
N PRO A 36 38.05 -4.49 8.58
CA PRO A 36 37.21 -5.64 8.25
C PRO A 36 37.67 -6.88 9.05
N SER A 37 36.88 -7.26 10.06
CA SER A 37 36.91 -8.62 10.60
C SER A 37 36.40 -9.57 9.50
N PRO A 38 37.14 -10.63 9.12
CA PRO A 38 36.71 -11.55 8.08
C PRO A 38 35.63 -12.48 8.64
N LYS A 39 34.41 -11.96 8.81
CA LYS A 39 33.23 -12.79 9.04
C LYS A 39 32.87 -13.40 7.69
N ARG A 40 33.23 -14.67 7.53
CA ARG A 40 32.89 -15.59 6.44
C ARG A 40 31.53 -15.21 5.83
N LEU A 41 31.57 -14.66 4.61
CA LEU A 41 30.39 -14.31 3.85
C LEU A 41 29.67 -15.60 3.45
N SER A 42 28.69 -16.02 4.26
CA SER A 42 27.74 -17.04 3.88
C SER A 42 26.93 -16.49 2.71
N THR A 43 27.27 -16.89 1.48
CA THR A 43 26.40 -16.69 0.32
C THR A 43 25.09 -17.43 0.61
N LEU A 44 24.11 -16.72 1.17
CA LEU A 44 22.76 -17.23 1.38
C LEU A 44 22.16 -17.45 -0.01
N THR A 45 22.30 -18.66 -0.55
CA THR A 45 21.59 -19.07 -1.75
C THR A 45 20.10 -19.03 -1.42
N THR A 46 19.43 -17.93 -1.79
CA THR A 46 17.98 -17.79 -1.66
C THR A 46 17.34 -18.76 -2.66
N ARG A 47 17.05 -19.97 -2.19
CA ARG A 47 16.30 -20.96 -2.98
C ARG A 47 14.82 -20.59 -2.92
N ALA A 48 14.25 -20.25 -4.06
CA ALA A 48 12.81 -20.13 -4.19
C ALA A 48 12.20 -21.53 -4.00
N SER A 49 11.33 -21.67 -3.01
CA SER A 49 10.47 -22.85 -2.93
C SER A 49 9.38 -22.68 -3.98
N HIS A 50 9.28 -23.61 -4.92
CA HIS A 50 8.19 -23.64 -5.91
C HIS A 50 6.90 -24.26 -5.34
N THR A 51 6.77 -24.34 -4.02
CA THR A 51 5.53 -24.80 -3.40
C THR A 51 4.48 -23.68 -3.51
N PRO A 52 3.33 -23.92 -4.16
CA PRO A 52 2.29 -22.91 -4.25
C PRO A 52 1.73 -22.64 -2.85
N THR A 53 1.52 -21.37 -2.52
CA THR A 53 0.88 -21.01 -1.24
C THR A 53 -0.53 -21.62 -1.16
N PRO A 54 -0.92 -22.27 -0.05
CA PRO A 54 -2.25 -22.84 0.11
C PRO A 54 -3.36 -21.82 -0.09
N ALA A 55 -4.50 -22.22 -0.66
CA ALA A 55 -5.62 -21.32 -0.94
C ALA A 55 -6.12 -20.61 0.33
N THR A 56 -6.21 -21.32 1.45
CA THR A 56 -6.62 -20.75 2.74
C THR A 56 -5.72 -19.60 3.20
N GLU A 57 -4.39 -19.75 3.05
CA GLU A 57 -3.44 -18.70 3.40
C GLU A 57 -3.62 -17.46 2.51
N ARG A 58 -3.94 -17.66 1.22
CA ARG A 58 -4.23 -16.55 0.30
C ARG A 58 -5.48 -15.81 0.72
N VAL A 59 -6.55 -16.53 1.07
CA VAL A 59 -7.81 -15.91 1.51
C VAL A 59 -7.60 -15.09 2.78
N ILE A 60 -6.87 -15.61 3.77
CA ILE A 60 -6.58 -14.86 5.01
C ILE A 60 -5.71 -13.63 4.71
N SER A 61 -4.74 -13.77 3.79
CA SER A 61 -3.90 -12.65 3.36
C SER A 61 -4.72 -11.55 2.68
N ILE A 62 -5.64 -11.91 1.79
CA ILE A 62 -6.55 -10.97 1.13
C ILE A 62 -7.49 -10.32 2.15
N ALA A 63 -8.09 -11.12 3.04
CA ALA A 63 -8.99 -10.65 4.07
C ALA A 63 -8.32 -9.63 5.01
N SER A 64 -7.01 -9.75 5.24
CA SER A 64 -6.26 -8.79 6.06
C SER A 64 -6.31 -7.36 5.47
N TYR A 65 -6.40 -7.22 4.15
CA TYR A 65 -6.53 -5.93 3.47
C TYR A 65 -7.95 -5.35 3.49
N ALA A 66 -8.96 -6.10 3.95
CA ALA A 66 -10.32 -5.58 4.07
C ALA A 66 -10.38 -4.40 5.06
N LEU A 67 -9.61 -4.47 6.16
CA LEU A 67 -9.57 -3.41 7.17
C LEU A 67 -9.10 -2.06 6.60
N PRO A 68 -7.86 -1.94 6.06
CA PRO A 68 -7.42 -0.68 5.48
C PRO A 68 -8.30 -0.27 4.28
N PHE A 69 -8.88 -1.22 3.54
CA PHE A 69 -9.83 -0.91 2.48
C PHE A 69 -11.09 -0.20 3.02
N PHE A 70 -11.74 -0.73 4.06
CA PHE A 70 -12.92 -0.08 4.64
C PHE A 70 -12.60 1.32 5.18
N ASN A 71 -11.48 1.46 5.88
CA ASN A 71 -11.03 2.76 6.38
C ASN A 71 -10.66 3.73 5.25
N SER A 72 -10.30 3.22 4.06
CA SER A 72 -9.99 4.06 2.90
C SER A 72 -11.22 4.63 2.19
N ILE A 73 -12.41 4.03 2.33
CA ILE A 73 -13.62 4.43 1.60
C ILE A 73 -13.99 5.89 1.84
N GLN A 74 -13.71 6.42 3.04
CA GLN A 74 -13.95 7.83 3.37
C GLN A 74 -13.17 8.80 2.47
N TYR A 75 -11.99 8.41 1.97
CA TYR A 75 -11.20 9.21 1.03
C TYR A 75 -11.77 9.15 -0.39
N GLY A 76 -12.51 8.10 -0.71
CA GLY A 76 -13.15 7.90 -2.01
C GLY A 76 -14.39 8.78 -2.24
N ARG A 77 -14.87 9.56 -1.26
CA ARG A 77 -16.12 10.34 -1.37
C ARG A 77 -16.18 11.23 -2.62
N PHE A 78 -15.10 11.94 -2.93
CA PHE A 78 -15.02 12.79 -4.12
C PHE A 78 -15.04 11.97 -5.43
N LEU A 79 -14.41 10.80 -5.41
CA LEU A 79 -14.36 9.90 -6.54
C LEU A 79 -15.74 9.27 -6.81
N PHE A 80 -16.48 8.87 -5.77
CA PHE A 80 -17.85 8.37 -5.90
C PHE A 80 -18.84 9.45 -6.35
N ALA A 81 -18.63 10.70 -5.92
CA ALA A 81 -19.44 11.83 -6.40
C ALA A 81 -19.23 12.07 -7.91
N GLN A 82 -17.98 11.99 -8.39
CA GLN A 82 -17.66 12.18 -9.81
C GLN A 82 -18.07 10.98 -10.67
N TYR A 83 -17.95 9.76 -10.15
CA TYR A 83 -18.22 8.52 -10.87
C TYR A 83 -19.16 7.59 -10.07
N PRO A 84 -20.48 7.86 -10.09
CA PRO A 84 -21.45 7.11 -9.27
C PRO A 84 -21.48 5.61 -9.58
N LYS A 85 -21.16 5.22 -10.82
CA LYS A 85 -21.10 3.83 -11.27
C LYS A 85 -20.09 2.99 -10.49
N LEU A 86 -19.04 3.61 -9.93
CA LEU A 86 -18.06 2.92 -9.09
C LEU A 86 -18.66 2.48 -7.74
N GLY A 87 -19.74 3.13 -7.30
CA GLY A 87 -20.49 2.72 -6.12
C GLY A 87 -21.10 1.31 -6.25
N LEU A 88 -21.49 0.91 -7.46
CA LEU A 88 -22.07 -0.42 -7.73
C LEU A 88 -21.09 -1.57 -7.43
N LEU A 89 -19.78 -1.33 -7.55
CA LEU A 89 -18.75 -2.32 -7.18
C LEU A 89 -18.64 -2.50 -5.66
N VAL A 90 -18.98 -1.47 -4.89
CA VAL A 90 -18.90 -1.46 -3.42
C VAL A 90 -20.24 -1.84 -2.78
N GLU A 91 -21.34 -1.71 -3.51
CA GLU A 91 -22.69 -2.10 -3.10
C GLU A 91 -22.79 -3.48 -2.41
N PRO A 92 -22.18 -4.58 -2.93
CA PRO A 92 -22.24 -5.87 -2.24
C PRO A 92 -21.58 -5.89 -0.86
N LEU A 93 -20.73 -4.91 -0.55
CA LEU A 93 -20.04 -4.77 0.74
C LEU A 93 -20.83 -3.93 1.74
N PHE A 94 -21.89 -3.22 1.32
CA PHE A 94 -22.69 -2.37 2.19
C PHE A 94 -23.22 -3.02 3.48
N PRO A 95 -23.73 -4.27 3.51
CA PRO A 95 -24.19 -4.85 4.77
C PRO A 95 -23.06 -4.97 5.81
N ILE A 96 -21.86 -5.32 5.36
CA ILE A 96 -20.68 -5.45 6.23
C ILE A 96 -20.19 -4.06 6.65
N LEU A 97 -20.22 -3.10 5.73
CA LEU A 97 -19.77 -1.74 5.99
C LEU A 97 -20.70 -1.00 6.96
N ASN A 98 -22.01 -1.21 6.85
CA ASN A 98 -23.01 -0.67 7.77
C ASN A 98 -22.80 -1.24 9.17
N LEU A 99 -22.57 -2.55 9.29
CA LEU A 99 -22.25 -3.17 10.58
C LEU A 99 -20.94 -2.60 11.17
N TYR A 100 -19.91 -2.46 10.34
CA TYR A 100 -18.63 -1.88 10.75
C TYR A 100 -18.77 -0.44 11.26
N THR A 101 -19.51 0.41 10.55
CA THR A 101 -19.72 1.82 10.92
C THR A 101 -20.71 2.01 12.08
N SER A 102 -21.57 1.03 12.37
CA SER A 102 -22.52 1.11 13.49
C SER A 102 -21.87 1.09 14.87
N LEU A 103 -20.66 0.53 14.96
CA LEU A 103 -19.92 0.41 16.21
C LEU A 103 -18.97 1.60 16.40
N PRO A 104 -19.05 2.32 17.53
CA PRO A 104 -18.07 3.35 17.83
C PRO A 104 -16.68 2.72 17.96
N TYR A 105 -15.67 3.38 17.40
CA TYR A 105 -14.28 2.90 17.41
C TYR A 105 -14.06 1.53 16.73
N ALA A 106 -14.95 1.10 15.84
CA ALA A 106 -14.82 -0.18 15.13
C ALA A 106 -13.45 -0.35 14.46
N SER A 107 -12.93 0.70 13.81
CA SER A 107 -11.60 0.69 13.18
C SER A 107 -10.48 0.37 14.16
N PHE A 108 -10.55 0.95 15.36
CA PHE A 108 -9.56 0.73 16.40
C PHE A 108 -9.63 -0.72 16.93
N VAL A 109 -10.83 -1.22 17.21
CA VAL A 109 -11.03 -2.60 17.66
C VAL A 109 -10.59 -3.60 16.59
N ALA A 110 -10.96 -3.35 15.33
CA ALA A 110 -10.60 -4.21 14.20
C ALA A 110 -9.09 -4.21 13.93
N PHE A 111 -8.42 -3.07 14.11
CA PHE A 111 -6.95 -2.98 14.06
C PHE A 111 -6.29 -3.91 15.08
N PHE A 112 -6.71 -3.85 16.35
CA PHE A 112 -6.17 -4.75 17.38
C PHE A 112 -6.55 -6.20 17.14
N GLY A 113 -7.77 -6.47 16.66
CA GLY A 113 -8.21 -7.81 16.26
C GLY A 113 -7.30 -8.41 15.18
N LEU A 114 -6.99 -7.64 14.12
CA LEU A 114 -6.10 -8.08 13.05
C LEU A 114 -4.65 -8.24 13.54
N TYR A 115 -4.16 -7.28 14.32
CA TYR A 115 -2.78 -7.30 14.82
C TYR A 115 -2.52 -8.44 15.81
N LEU A 116 -3.37 -8.59 16.83
CA LEU A 116 -3.23 -9.66 17.83
C LEU A 116 -3.61 -11.01 17.23
N GLY A 117 -4.70 -11.06 16.46
CA GLY A 117 -5.25 -12.31 15.92
C GLY A 117 -4.43 -12.92 14.79
N VAL A 118 -3.86 -12.11 13.89
CA VAL A 118 -3.15 -12.61 12.70
C VAL A 118 -1.65 -12.32 12.77
N VAL A 119 -1.25 -11.06 12.95
CA VAL A 119 0.16 -10.66 12.89
C VAL A 119 1.00 -11.32 13.98
N ARG A 120 0.51 -11.26 15.22
CA ARG A 120 1.21 -11.79 16.40
C ARG A 120 1.04 -13.28 16.59
N ASN A 121 0.03 -13.87 15.96
CA ASN A 121 -0.24 -15.30 16.06
C ASN A 121 0.78 -16.12 15.25
N THR A 122 1.66 -16.83 15.94
CA THR A 122 2.72 -17.65 15.33
C THR A 122 2.20 -18.93 14.69
N SER A 123 0.92 -19.28 14.88
CA SER A 123 0.28 -20.41 14.21
C SER A 123 0.09 -20.14 12.71
N PHE A 124 0.01 -18.87 12.30
CA PHE A 124 -0.02 -18.49 10.89
C PHE A 124 1.38 -18.47 10.27
N THR A 125 1.45 -18.79 8.97
CA THR A 125 2.69 -18.78 8.22
C THR A 125 3.27 -17.37 8.10
N ARG A 126 4.58 -17.30 7.83
CA ARG A 126 5.27 -16.01 7.60
C ARG A 126 4.64 -15.23 6.45
N TYR A 127 4.14 -15.90 5.42
CA TYR A 127 3.46 -15.29 4.28
C TYR A 127 2.22 -14.49 4.72
N VAL A 128 1.31 -15.14 5.46
CA VAL A 128 0.09 -14.48 5.96
C VAL A 128 0.45 -13.31 6.88
N ARG A 129 1.37 -13.52 7.81
CA ARG A 129 1.79 -12.50 8.78
C ARG A 129 2.45 -11.31 8.10
N PHE A 130 3.21 -11.53 7.03
CA PHE A 130 3.81 -10.46 6.25
C PHE A 130 2.75 -9.60 5.53
N ASN A 131 1.79 -10.24 4.85
CA ASN A 131 0.68 -9.52 4.21
C ASN A 131 -0.16 -8.76 5.26
N ALA A 132 -0.45 -9.38 6.40
CA ALA A 132 -1.18 -8.74 7.49
C ALA A 132 -0.41 -7.55 8.09
N MET A 133 0.92 -7.64 8.25
CA MET A 133 1.75 -6.51 8.69
C MET A 133 1.66 -5.34 7.72
N GLN A 134 1.66 -5.61 6.41
CA GLN A 134 1.48 -4.58 5.39
C GLN A 134 0.09 -3.94 5.50
N ALA A 135 -0.97 -4.74 5.64
CA ALA A 135 -2.33 -4.22 5.80
C ALA A 135 -2.48 -3.34 7.05
N VAL A 136 -1.94 -3.77 8.18
CA VAL A 136 -1.88 -2.98 9.43
C VAL A 136 -1.08 -1.68 9.24
N THR A 137 0.03 -1.74 8.50
CA THR A 137 0.84 -0.55 8.20
C THR A 137 0.07 0.45 7.34
N LEU A 138 -0.67 -0.02 6.33
CA LEU A 138 -1.53 0.83 5.52
C LEU A 138 -2.65 1.46 6.36
N ASP A 139 -3.21 0.70 7.31
CA ASP A 139 -4.26 1.22 8.18
C ASP A 139 -3.76 2.36 9.08
N VAL A 140 -2.56 2.23 9.65
CA VAL A 140 -1.91 3.33 10.39
C VAL A 140 -1.65 4.53 9.49
N LEU A 141 -1.18 4.30 8.25
CA LEU A 141 -0.92 5.38 7.31
C LEU A 141 -2.20 6.15 6.95
N LEU A 142 -3.34 5.45 6.84
CA LEU A 142 -4.65 6.08 6.65
C LEU A 142 -5.13 6.81 7.91
N ALA A 143 -4.80 6.35 9.12
CA ALA A 143 -5.20 7.04 10.34
C ALA A 143 -4.51 8.42 10.49
N VAL A 144 -3.26 8.56 10.02
CA VAL A 144 -2.45 9.77 10.22
C VAL A 144 -3.12 11.05 9.70
N PRO A 145 -3.58 11.15 8.43
CA PRO A 145 -4.28 12.34 7.95
C PRO A 145 -5.52 12.70 8.76
N VAL A 146 -6.29 11.69 9.20
CA VAL A 146 -7.49 11.93 10.02
C VAL A 146 -7.10 12.55 11.36
N LEU A 147 -6.11 11.96 12.03
CA LEU A 147 -5.63 12.47 13.32
C LEU A 147 -5.07 13.88 13.17
N LEU A 148 -4.32 14.15 12.09
CA LEU A 148 -3.80 15.47 11.79
C LEU A 148 -4.94 16.48 11.61
N THR A 149 -5.95 16.18 10.80
CA THR A 149 -7.11 17.07 10.62
C THR A 149 -7.85 17.32 11.93
N ARG A 150 -7.98 16.33 12.82
CA ARG A 150 -8.63 16.51 14.13
C ARG A 150 -7.81 17.34 15.12
N ILE A 151 -6.49 17.28 15.03
CA ILE A 151 -5.60 18.09 15.87
C ILE A 151 -5.59 19.53 15.39
N LEU A 152 -5.65 19.74 14.08
CA LEU A 152 -5.59 21.07 13.45
C LEU A 152 -6.94 21.78 13.36
N ASP A 153 -8.06 21.05 13.31
CA ASP A 153 -9.41 21.64 13.25
C ASP A 153 -9.88 22.09 14.66
N PRO A 154 -9.97 23.40 14.93
CA PRO A 154 -10.37 23.90 16.24
C PRO A 154 -11.84 23.69 16.57
N GLY A 155 -12.67 23.34 15.59
CA GLY A 155 -14.13 23.40 15.69
C GLY A 155 -14.83 22.10 16.08
N GLN A 156 -14.18 20.94 15.99
CA GLN A 156 -14.86 19.64 16.12
C GLN A 156 -14.13 18.68 17.09
N GLY A 157 -14.31 18.90 18.39
CA GLY A 157 -14.28 17.79 19.37
C GLY A 157 -13.00 17.56 20.17
N SER A 158 -12.00 18.43 20.10
CA SER A 158 -10.85 18.43 21.01
C SER A 158 -10.66 19.84 21.51
N GLY A 159 -10.88 20.07 22.82
CA GLY A 159 -10.78 21.39 23.46
C GLY A 159 -9.43 22.09 23.30
N PHE A 160 -8.45 21.50 22.62
CA PHE A 160 -7.17 22.11 22.31
C PHE A 160 -7.30 23.31 21.36
N GLY A 161 -8.06 23.21 20.26
CA GLY A 161 -8.16 24.30 19.30
C GLY A 161 -8.95 25.50 19.83
N MET A 162 -10.04 25.26 20.56
CA MET A 162 -10.75 26.33 21.27
C MET A 162 -9.90 26.94 22.39
N LYS A 163 -9.03 26.17 23.06
CA LYS A 163 -8.09 26.68 24.08
C LYS A 163 -6.95 27.51 23.48
N VAL A 164 -6.45 27.14 22.29
CA VAL A 164 -5.47 27.96 21.55
C VAL A 164 -6.11 29.25 21.03
N MET A 165 -7.34 29.18 20.51
CA MET A 165 -8.08 30.37 20.08
C MET A 165 -8.42 31.30 21.24
N MET A 166 -8.82 30.75 22.40
CA MET A 166 -9.03 31.53 23.63
C MET A 166 -7.74 32.17 24.15
N TRP A 167 -6.60 31.48 24.01
CA TRP A 167 -5.31 32.06 24.42
C TRP A 167 -4.88 33.21 23.50
N GLY A 168 -5.09 33.10 22.19
CA GLY A 168 -4.77 34.16 21.23
C GLY A 168 -5.70 35.37 21.23
N HIS A 169 -6.83 35.31 21.94
CA HIS A 169 -7.79 36.42 22.05
C HIS A 169 -7.71 37.15 23.41
N THR A 170 -6.73 36.77 24.24
CA THR A 170 -6.41 37.40 25.52
C THR A 170 -5.10 38.19 25.37
N ASP A 171 -5.11 39.22 24.54
CA ASP A 171 -4.15 40.33 24.52
C ASP A 171 -4.88 41.59 24.02
#